data_AF-L8M538-F1
#
_entry.id   AF-L8M538-F1
#
_cell.length_a   1.000
_cell.length_b   1.000
_cell.length_c   1.000
_cell.angle_alpha   90.00
_cell.angle_beta   90.00
_cell.angle_gamma   90.00
#
_symmetry.space_group_name_H-M   'P 1'
#
loop_
_entity.id
_entity.type
_entity.pdbx_description
1 polymer ?
#
loop_
_entity_poly.entity_id
_entity_poly.type
_entity_poly.pdbx_seq_one_letter_code
_entity_poly.pdbx_strand_id
1 'polypeptide(L)'
;MFAKALFSEMLSEYNCAIATYKGSLKKFFQAIAFNLQIPTEDGNDKPLTVDALKDEILENSGEDTLLILPEAKRLTTSIRYWLEDMMSAGVTVVCLAVVNPKKEIFLEMLEIELDLPSNAHIRSIMEAEAERQGLNLTKSQLAELQPLAGRNPLLARKVIRNEKLGIKQTSQHTQYLNIMPIFFAVMVFFTVLRFVGMGTRNKPLYIFGGVAVAGLMAAKQLGSIKGAQKRLGQ
;
A
#
# COMPACT_ATOMS: atom_id res chain seq x y z
N MET A 1 0.53 12.83 -1.88
CA MET A 1 -0.02 14.07 -2.48
C MET A 1 -0.99 14.71 -1.50
N PHE A 2 -1.99 13.97 -1.00
CA PHE A 2 -2.92 14.42 0.03
C PHE A 2 -2.26 14.94 1.31
N ALA A 3 -1.39 14.14 1.96
CA ALA A 3 -0.71 14.57 3.20
C ALA A 3 0.07 15.89 3.08
N LYS A 4 0.66 16.15 1.90
CA LYS A 4 1.39 17.40 1.64
C LYS A 4 0.45 18.58 1.39
N ALA A 5 -0.68 18.33 0.74
CA ALA A 5 -1.71 19.35 0.53
C ALA A 5 -2.35 19.75 1.87
N LEU A 6 -2.69 18.77 2.71
CA LEU A 6 -3.17 19.00 4.08
C LEU A 6 -2.15 19.81 4.90
N PHE A 7 -0.87 19.41 4.83
CA PHE A 7 0.20 20.15 5.50
C PHE A 7 0.30 21.61 5.04
N SER A 8 0.22 21.88 3.73
CA SER A 8 0.26 23.26 3.21
C SER A 8 -0.96 24.11 3.57
N GLU A 9 -2.12 23.48 3.72
CA GLU A 9 -3.37 24.17 4.05
C GLU A 9 -3.46 24.49 5.54
N MET A 10 -2.99 23.58 6.40
CA MET A 10 -3.04 23.72 7.86
C MET A 10 -1.88 24.53 8.44
N LEU A 11 -0.83 24.79 7.64
CA LEU A 11 0.35 25.57 8.03
C LEU A 11 0.02 27.01 8.46
N SER A 12 -1.13 27.56 8.06
CA SER A 12 -1.57 28.90 8.47
C SER A 12 -2.25 28.93 9.84
N GLU A 13 -2.75 27.79 10.32
CA GLU A 13 -3.57 27.70 11.55
C GLU A 13 -2.85 26.96 12.68
N TYR A 14 -1.99 26.00 12.35
CA TYR A 14 -1.32 25.14 13.32
C TYR A 14 0.19 25.08 13.10
N ASN A 15 0.95 24.85 14.18
CA ASN A 15 2.34 24.44 14.09
C ASN A 15 2.39 22.99 13.58
N CYS A 16 2.64 22.84 12.27
CA CYS A 16 2.49 21.56 11.59
C CYS A 16 3.83 20.82 11.48
N ALA A 17 3.83 19.51 11.72
CA ALA A 17 4.94 18.62 11.35
C ALA A 17 4.47 17.50 10.43
N ILE A 18 5.25 17.21 9.38
CA ILE A 18 5.03 16.03 8.52
C ILE A 18 6.25 15.13 8.51
N ALA A 19 6.08 13.88 8.95
CA ALA A 19 7.18 12.91 9.00
C ALA A 19 6.76 11.53 8.50
N THR A 20 7.68 10.86 7.81
CA THR A 20 7.47 9.50 7.30
C THR A 20 8.55 8.57 7.84
N TYR A 21 8.15 7.53 8.56
CA TYR A 21 9.09 6.57 9.11
C TYR A 21 9.66 5.66 8.03
N LYS A 22 10.99 5.72 7.86
CA LYS A 22 11.76 4.92 6.87
C LYS A 22 12.78 3.98 7.54
N GLY A 23 12.52 3.54 8.78
CA GLY A 23 13.36 2.57 9.49
C GLY A 23 14.36 3.16 10.51
N SER A 24 14.59 4.48 10.50
CA SER A 24 15.46 5.14 11.48
C SER A 24 14.64 6.06 12.40
N LEU A 25 14.64 5.77 13.70
CA LEU A 25 13.93 6.56 14.72
C LEU A 25 14.54 7.97 14.84
N LYS A 26 15.87 8.06 14.94
CA LYS A 26 16.56 9.35 15.07
C LYS A 26 16.22 10.31 13.92
N LYS A 27 16.29 9.84 12.67
CA LYS A 27 15.93 10.65 11.50
C LYS A 27 14.45 11.04 11.48
N PHE A 28 13.57 10.19 12.01
CA PHE A 28 12.15 10.46 12.09
C PHE A 28 11.85 11.61 13.07
N PHE A 29 12.37 11.54 14.29
CA PHE A 29 12.18 12.60 15.29
C PHE A 29 12.91 13.89 14.91
N GLN A 30 14.11 13.81 14.33
CA GLN A 30 14.80 14.99 13.79
C GLN A 30 13.97 15.69 12.70
N ALA A 31 13.26 14.94 11.84
CA ALA A 31 12.38 15.54 10.83
C ALA A 31 11.17 16.24 11.45
N ILE A 32 10.62 15.70 12.55
CA ILE A 32 9.53 16.35 13.30
C ILE A 32 10.03 17.63 13.95
N ALA A 33 11.12 17.56 14.73
CA ALA A 33 11.72 18.71 15.39
C ALA A 33 12.09 19.81 14.39
N PHE A 34 12.67 19.45 13.23
CA PHE A 34 12.99 20.40 12.17
C PHE A 34 11.75 21.14 11.64
N ASN A 35 10.63 20.43 11.42
CA ASN A 35 9.41 21.08 10.94
C ASN A 35 8.78 22.00 11.99
N LEU A 36 8.84 21.60 13.27
CA LEU A 36 8.33 22.38 14.40
C LEU A 36 9.29 23.48 14.86
N GLN A 37 10.46 23.60 14.22
CA GLN A 37 11.53 24.54 14.58
C GLN A 37 12.08 24.34 16.00
N ILE A 38 12.11 23.09 16.46
CA ILE A 38 12.61 22.69 17.78
C ILE A 38 14.12 22.37 17.67
N PRO A 39 14.97 22.87 18.58
CA PRO A 39 16.39 22.54 18.59
C PRO A 39 16.65 21.04 18.68
N THR A 40 17.56 20.52 17.85
CA THR A 40 17.96 19.10 17.89
C THR A 40 19.33 18.87 18.54
N GLU A 41 19.90 19.93 19.11
CA GLU A 41 21.22 19.97 19.72
C GLU A 41 21.08 20.51 21.15
N ASP A 42 21.84 19.94 22.07
CA ASP A 42 21.99 20.44 23.44
C ASP A 42 22.78 21.77 23.43
N GLY A 43 22.76 22.55 24.53
CA GLY A 43 23.48 23.82 24.69
C GLY A 43 25.02 23.75 24.55
N ASN A 44 25.56 22.57 24.25
CA ASN A 44 26.97 22.31 23.90
C ASN A 44 27.15 21.85 22.44
N ASP A 45 26.21 22.13 21.54
CA ASP A 45 26.18 21.70 20.13
C ASP A 45 26.30 20.18 19.92
N LYS A 46 25.86 19.39 20.92
CA LYS A 46 25.84 17.93 20.82
C LYS A 46 24.48 17.45 20.34
N PRO A 47 24.42 16.51 19.37
CA PRO A 47 23.15 16.03 18.85
C PRO A 47 22.39 15.26 19.92
N LEU A 48 21.13 15.61 20.14
CA LEU A 48 20.26 14.96 21.11
C LEU A 48 20.09 13.46 20.81
N THR A 49 19.86 12.68 21.87
CA THR A 49 19.49 11.26 21.78
C THR A 49 18.04 11.14 21.32
N VAL A 50 17.62 9.93 20.93
CA VAL A 50 16.23 9.72 20.48
C VAL A 50 15.23 10.01 21.59
N ASP A 51 15.55 9.64 22.82
CA ASP A 51 14.64 9.85 23.95
C ASP A 51 14.62 11.33 24.36
N ALA A 52 15.76 12.01 24.41
CA ALA A 52 15.79 13.46 24.63
C ALA A 52 15.03 14.24 23.54
N LEU A 53 15.08 13.80 22.28
CA LEU A 53 14.27 14.40 21.20
C LEU A 53 12.77 14.20 21.41
N LYS A 54 12.33 13.07 21.97
CA LYS A 54 10.91 12.83 22.23
C LYS A 54 10.40 13.76 23.31
N ASP A 55 11.18 13.91 24.38
CA ASP A 55 10.84 14.75 25.53
C ASP A 55 10.83 16.22 25.11
N GLU A 56 11.85 16.69 24.38
CA GLU A 56 11.91 18.06 23.87
C GLU A 56 10.74 18.38 22.93
N ILE A 57 10.37 17.45 22.05
CA ILE A 57 9.19 17.64 21.18
C ILE A 57 7.91 17.70 22.01
N LEU A 58 7.76 16.86 23.04
CA LEU A 58 6.59 16.83 23.89
C LEU A 58 6.45 18.13 24.70
N GLU A 59 7.54 18.65 25.27
CA GLU A 59 7.53 19.89 26.05
C GLU A 59 7.23 21.14 25.21
N ASN A 60 7.66 21.15 23.94
CA ASN A 60 7.45 22.28 23.02
C ASN A 60 6.19 22.11 22.14
N SER A 61 5.41 21.05 22.32
CA SER A 61 4.17 20.82 21.57
C SER A 61 2.96 20.96 22.48
N GLY A 62 1.91 21.59 21.96
CA GLY A 62 0.65 21.80 22.68
C GLY A 62 -0.57 21.72 21.77
N GLU A 63 -1.67 22.34 22.18
CA GLU A 63 -2.95 22.31 21.44
C GLU A 63 -2.86 22.88 20.02
N ASP A 64 -1.94 23.82 19.79
CA ASP A 64 -1.71 24.44 18.48
C ASP A 64 -0.84 23.58 17.54
N THR A 65 -0.45 22.37 17.97
CA THR A 65 0.45 21.50 17.20
C THR A 65 -0.33 20.42 16.44
N LEU A 66 -0.01 20.28 15.15
CA LEU A 66 -0.60 19.28 14.25
C LEU A 66 0.47 18.34 13.70
N LEU A 67 0.37 17.06 14.02
CA LEU A 67 1.26 16.02 13.49
C LEU A 67 0.59 15.24 12.35
N ILE A 68 1.17 15.28 11.16
CA ILE A 68 0.68 14.56 9.99
C ILE A 68 1.62 13.39 9.67
N LEU A 69 1.08 12.16 9.72
CA LEU A 69 1.82 10.92 9.54
C LEU A 69 1.30 10.17 8.29
N PRO A 70 1.96 10.31 7.12
CA PRO A 70 1.45 9.80 5.84
C PRO A 70 1.41 8.26 5.71
N GLU A 71 2.18 7.55 6.53
CA GLU A 71 2.32 6.08 6.47
C GLU A 71 2.19 5.45 7.87
N ALA A 72 1.02 5.59 8.49
CA ALA A 72 0.80 5.18 9.88
C ALA A 72 1.02 3.67 10.13
N LYS A 73 0.80 2.83 9.13
CA LYS A 73 1.05 1.37 9.21
C LYS A 73 2.51 1.00 9.52
N ARG A 74 3.47 1.88 9.17
CA ARG A 74 4.91 1.62 9.38
C ARG A 74 5.40 2.04 10.76
N LEU A 75 4.60 2.74 11.55
CA LEU A 75 5.02 3.23 12.86
C LEU A 75 5.32 2.04 13.78
N THR A 76 6.47 2.08 14.45
CA THR A 76 6.86 1.08 15.44
C THR A 76 6.09 1.29 16.74
N THR A 77 6.03 0.25 17.57
CA THR A 77 5.36 0.32 18.88
C THR A 77 5.87 1.49 19.74
N SER A 78 7.20 1.76 19.74
CA SER A 78 7.76 2.89 20.48
C SER A 78 7.27 4.26 19.98
N ILE A 79 7.04 4.44 18.67
CA ILE A 79 6.47 5.68 18.15
C ILE A 79 5.00 5.78 18.55
N ARG A 80 4.27 4.67 18.54
CA ARG A 80 2.85 4.65 18.86
C ARG A 80 2.59 5.02 20.32
N TYR A 81 3.31 4.45 21.28
CA TYR A 81 3.22 4.88 22.69
C TYR A 81 3.56 6.37 22.86
N TRP A 82 4.61 6.87 22.21
CA TRP A 82 4.92 8.30 22.27
C TRP A 82 3.80 9.19 21.68
N LEU A 83 3.06 8.71 20.68
CA LEU A 83 1.90 9.45 20.15
C LEU A 83 0.73 9.47 21.14
N GLU A 84 0.57 8.47 22.02
CA GLU A 84 -0.43 8.49 23.10
C GLU A 84 -0.13 9.63 24.07
N ASP A 85 1.16 9.79 24.44
CA ASP A 85 1.61 10.87 25.30
C ASP A 85 1.36 12.24 24.64
N MET A 86 1.67 12.37 23.35
CA MET A 86 1.42 13.60 22.58
C MET A 86 -0.08 13.95 22.50
N MET A 87 -0.93 12.95 22.23
CA MET A 87 -2.39 13.17 22.20
C MET A 87 -2.91 13.56 23.59
N SER A 88 -2.36 12.98 24.65
CA SER A 88 -2.70 13.32 26.04
C SER A 88 -2.26 14.73 26.41
N ALA A 89 -1.18 15.24 25.80
CA ALA A 89 -0.72 16.62 25.93
C ALA A 89 -1.54 17.64 25.11
N GLY A 90 -2.55 17.18 24.36
CA GLY A 90 -3.44 18.04 23.56
C GLY A 90 -3.03 18.19 22.09
N VAL A 91 -1.97 17.51 21.64
CA VAL A 91 -1.51 17.59 20.24
C VAL A 91 -2.48 16.87 19.30
N THR A 92 -2.87 17.54 18.21
CA THR A 92 -3.71 16.91 17.19
C THR A 92 -2.88 16.00 16.28
N VAL A 93 -3.22 14.71 16.23
CA VAL A 93 -2.50 13.72 15.42
C VAL A 93 -3.37 13.22 14.25
N VAL A 94 -2.87 13.35 13.04
CA VAL A 94 -3.50 12.87 11.80
C VAL A 94 -2.68 11.74 11.20
N CYS A 95 -3.23 10.53 11.27
CA CYS A 95 -2.63 9.31 10.72
C CYS A 95 -3.29 8.92 9.40
N LEU A 96 -2.49 8.78 8.34
CA LEU A 96 -2.96 8.30 7.04
C LEU A 96 -2.51 6.85 6.83
N ALA A 97 -3.45 5.98 6.48
CA ALA A 97 -3.20 4.57 6.19
C ALA A 97 -4.10 4.08 5.06
N VAL A 98 -3.62 3.07 4.32
CA VAL A 98 -4.44 2.37 3.29
C VAL A 98 -5.47 1.44 3.95
N VAL A 99 -5.12 0.88 5.10
CA VAL A 99 -5.99 0.03 5.92
C VAL A 99 -5.69 0.38 7.37
N ASN A 100 -6.73 0.63 8.17
CA ASN A 100 -6.58 0.88 9.59
C ASN A 100 -5.93 -0.36 10.26
N PRO A 101 -4.77 -0.21 10.93
CA PRO A 101 -4.10 -1.31 11.63
C PRO A 101 -4.87 -1.83 12.87
N LYS A 102 -5.97 -1.19 13.31
CA LYS A 102 -6.90 -1.62 14.38
C LYS A 102 -6.22 -2.10 15.67
N LYS A 103 -5.22 -1.35 16.16
CA LYS A 103 -4.41 -1.68 17.35
C LYS A 103 -3.96 -0.41 18.07
N GLU A 104 -3.74 -0.50 19.39
CA GLU A 104 -3.11 0.56 20.20
C GLU A 104 -3.80 1.92 19.94
N ILE A 105 -3.04 3.00 19.73
CA ILE A 105 -3.52 4.36 19.42
C ILE A 105 -4.63 4.42 18.38
N PHE A 106 -4.59 3.54 17.38
CA PHE A 106 -5.52 3.59 16.26
C PHE A 106 -6.94 3.15 16.63
N LEU A 107 -7.15 2.60 17.83
CA LEU A 107 -8.47 2.27 18.36
C LEU A 107 -9.19 3.49 18.96
N GLU A 108 -8.43 4.47 19.45
CA GLU A 108 -8.95 5.66 20.10
C GLU A 108 -9.13 6.83 19.12
N MET A 109 -8.45 6.78 17.98
CA MET A 109 -8.54 7.80 16.93
C MET A 109 -9.87 7.71 16.17
N LEU A 110 -10.41 8.89 15.79
CA LEU A 110 -11.53 8.98 14.87
C LEU A 110 -11.15 8.43 13.49
N GLU A 111 -11.90 7.46 12.99
CA GLU A 111 -11.70 6.89 11.66
C GLU A 111 -12.54 7.66 10.63
N ILE A 112 -11.86 8.22 9.63
CA ILE A 112 -12.48 8.87 8.48
C ILE A 112 -12.10 8.08 7.22
N GLU A 113 -13.09 7.44 6.60
CA GLU A 113 -12.89 6.76 5.32
C GLU A 113 -12.93 7.76 4.17
N LEU A 114 -11.86 7.78 3.36
CA LEU A 114 -11.79 8.62 2.16
C LEU A 114 -12.37 7.87 0.97
N ASP A 115 -13.41 8.44 0.38
CA ASP A 115 -13.98 7.92 -0.85
C ASP A 115 -13.01 8.03 -2.03
N LEU A 116 -13.13 7.06 -2.94
CA LEU A 116 -12.43 7.12 -4.21
C LEU A 116 -12.89 8.35 -5.01
N PRO A 117 -11.97 9.07 -5.69
CA PRO A 117 -12.34 10.23 -6.48
C PRO A 117 -13.38 9.86 -7.55
N SER A 118 -14.29 10.79 -7.84
CA SER A 118 -15.33 10.59 -8.85
C SER A 118 -14.71 10.51 -10.25
N ASN A 119 -15.42 9.87 -11.18
CA ASN A 119 -15.00 9.80 -12.59
C ASN A 119 -14.83 11.19 -13.22
N ALA A 120 -15.64 12.17 -12.79
CA ALA A 120 -15.52 13.55 -13.24
C ALA A 120 -14.19 14.18 -12.79
N HIS A 121 -13.79 13.96 -11.53
CA HIS A 121 -12.51 14.43 -11.00
C HIS A 121 -11.31 13.77 -11.68
N ILE A 122 -11.40 12.47 -11.98
CA ILE A 122 -10.36 11.79 -12.76
C ILE A 122 -10.23 12.39 -14.16
N ARG A 123 -11.36 12.71 -14.79
CA ARG A 123 -11.36 13.34 -16.12
C ARG A 123 -10.68 14.70 -16.10
N SER A 124 -10.97 15.55 -15.10
CA SER A 124 -10.29 16.85 -14.97
C SER A 124 -8.78 16.69 -14.71
N ILE A 125 -8.36 15.66 -13.97
CA ILE A 125 -6.93 15.35 -13.79
C ILE A 125 -6.29 14.92 -15.13
N MET A 126 -6.98 14.12 -15.94
CA MET A 126 -6.49 13.70 -17.25
C MET A 126 -6.37 14.88 -18.21
N GLU A 127 -7.35 15.78 -18.22
CA GLU A 127 -7.34 17.01 -19.02
C GLU A 127 -6.17 17.93 -18.61
N ALA A 128 -6.03 18.19 -17.30
CA ALA A 128 -4.92 19.01 -16.78
C ALA A 128 -3.54 18.41 -17.07
N GLU A 129 -3.39 17.08 -17.00
CA GLU A 129 -2.12 16.42 -17.35
C GLU A 129 -1.88 16.44 -18.87
N ALA A 130 -2.92 16.33 -19.70
CA ALA A 130 -2.80 16.43 -21.15
C ALA A 130 -2.33 17.82 -21.58
N GLU A 131 -2.94 18.87 -21.02
CA GLU A 131 -2.51 20.27 -21.22
C GLU A 131 -1.05 20.47 -20.79
N ARG A 132 -0.67 19.98 -19.62
CA ARG A 132 0.71 20.04 -19.12
C ARG A 132 1.73 19.36 -20.04
N GLN A 133 1.30 18.29 -20.71
CA GLN A 133 2.12 17.53 -21.64
C GLN A 133 2.10 18.12 -23.06
N GLY A 134 1.31 19.17 -23.33
CA GLY A 134 1.12 19.76 -24.65
C GLY A 134 0.31 18.87 -25.60
N LEU A 135 -0.50 17.96 -25.06
CA LEU A 135 -1.37 17.07 -25.83
C LEU A 135 -2.78 17.65 -25.93
N ASN A 136 -3.21 17.96 -27.15
CA ASN A 136 -4.60 18.32 -27.42
C ASN A 136 -5.42 17.05 -27.66
N LEU A 137 -5.90 16.44 -26.56
CA LEU A 137 -6.78 15.27 -26.64
C LEU A 137 -8.23 15.71 -26.82
N THR A 138 -8.92 15.08 -27.77
CA THR A 138 -10.36 15.27 -27.93
C THR A 138 -11.14 14.59 -26.80
N LYS A 139 -12.37 15.06 -26.55
CA LYS A 139 -13.26 14.45 -25.54
C LYS A 139 -13.51 12.95 -25.78
N SER A 140 -13.45 12.50 -27.04
CA SER A 140 -13.59 11.10 -27.44
C SER A 140 -12.37 10.27 -27.05
N GLN A 141 -11.16 10.75 -27.35
CA GLN A 141 -9.91 10.07 -26.97
C GLN A 141 -9.76 9.97 -25.45
N LEU A 142 -10.13 11.03 -24.71
CA LEU A 142 -10.16 10.98 -23.25
C LEU A 142 -11.14 9.93 -22.71
N ALA A 143 -12.29 9.73 -23.37
CA ALA A 143 -13.26 8.72 -22.97
C ALA A 143 -12.75 7.29 -23.22
N GLU A 144 -11.94 7.06 -24.25
CA GLU A 144 -11.28 5.76 -24.50
C GLU A 144 -10.18 5.46 -23.47
N LEU A 145 -9.47 6.49 -22.99
CA LEU A 145 -8.38 6.36 -22.02
C LEU A 145 -8.89 6.27 -20.57
N GLN A 146 -10.07 6.80 -20.27
CA GLN A 146 -10.62 6.86 -18.92
C GLN A 146 -10.84 5.47 -18.26
N PRO A 147 -11.35 4.44 -18.95
CA PRO A 147 -11.43 3.07 -18.42
C PRO A 147 -10.07 2.47 -18.03
N LEU A 148 -8.99 2.86 -18.72
CA LEU A 148 -7.63 2.38 -18.43
C LEU A 148 -7.08 3.00 -17.13
N ALA A 149 -7.50 4.21 -16.80
CA ALA A 149 -7.11 4.92 -15.59
C ALA A 149 -7.90 4.45 -14.34
N GLY A 150 -9.17 4.04 -14.53
CA GLY A 150 -10.08 3.73 -13.43
C GLY A 150 -10.31 4.94 -12.50
N ARG A 151 -10.56 4.70 -11.21
CA ARG A 151 -10.73 5.76 -10.19
C ARG A 151 -9.42 6.14 -9.48
N ASN A 152 -8.28 6.04 -10.17
CA ASN A 152 -6.96 6.32 -9.60
C ASN A 152 -6.26 7.51 -10.29
N PRO A 153 -6.05 8.64 -9.58
CA PRO A 153 -5.38 9.83 -10.12
C PRO A 153 -3.98 9.58 -10.68
N LEU A 154 -3.22 8.65 -10.08
CA LEU A 154 -1.85 8.36 -10.52
C LEU A 154 -1.83 7.54 -11.81
N LEU A 155 -2.76 6.58 -11.95
CA LEU A 155 -2.93 5.84 -13.20
C LEU A 155 -3.43 6.75 -14.31
N ALA A 156 -4.35 7.67 -14.01
CA ALA A 156 -4.83 8.68 -14.95
C ALA A 156 -3.68 9.47 -15.59
N ARG A 157 -2.78 10.04 -14.78
CA ARG A 157 -1.61 10.76 -15.29
C ARG A 157 -0.66 9.87 -16.08
N LYS A 158 -0.48 8.62 -15.63
CA LYS A 158 0.38 7.65 -16.31
C LYS A 158 -0.16 7.28 -17.69
N VAL A 159 -1.47 7.08 -17.83
CA VAL A 159 -2.12 6.76 -19.11
C VAL A 159 -1.90 7.89 -20.11
N ILE A 160 -2.13 9.15 -19.72
CA ILE A 160 -1.89 10.31 -20.59
C ILE A 160 -0.41 10.42 -21.00
N ARG A 161 0.51 10.20 -20.06
CA ARG A 161 1.95 10.20 -20.35
C ARG A 161 2.35 9.10 -21.33
N ASN A 162 1.72 7.93 -21.25
CA ASN A 162 1.98 6.82 -22.16
C ASN A 162 1.40 7.06 -23.56
N GLU A 163 0.26 7.74 -23.63
CA GLU A 163 -0.34 8.16 -24.91
C GLU A 163 0.61 9.07 -25.69
N LYS A 164 1.27 10.02 -25.02
CA LYS A 164 2.31 10.86 -25.63
C LYS A 164 3.47 10.04 -26.23
N LEU A 165 3.81 8.93 -25.58
CA LEU A 165 4.91 8.05 -25.98
C LEU A 165 4.48 7.05 -27.06
N GLY A 166 3.21 7.05 -27.49
CA GLY A 166 2.67 6.09 -28.46
C GLY A 166 2.57 4.65 -27.92
N ILE A 167 2.66 4.47 -26.60
CA ILE A 167 2.62 3.15 -25.97
C ILE A 167 1.16 2.76 -25.76
N LYS A 168 0.60 1.98 -26.70
CA LYS A 168 -0.75 1.42 -26.54
C LYS A 168 -0.78 0.43 -25.37
N GLN A 169 -1.45 0.82 -24.28
CA GLN A 169 -1.71 -0.09 -23.18
C GLN A 169 -2.94 -0.94 -23.47
N THR A 170 -2.75 -2.24 -23.63
CA THR A 170 -3.85 -3.20 -23.49
C THR A 170 -4.26 -3.22 -22.02
N SER A 171 -5.56 -3.07 -21.74
CA SER A 171 -6.13 -3.24 -20.40
C SER A 171 -5.51 -4.49 -19.75
N GLN A 172 -4.73 -4.30 -18.69
CA GLN A 172 -4.08 -5.37 -17.96
C GLN A 172 -5.10 -6.07 -17.05
N HIS A 173 -6.16 -6.61 -17.64
CA HIS A 173 -6.93 -7.67 -17.02
C HIS A 173 -6.11 -8.96 -17.09
N THR A 174 -5.05 -9.06 -16.29
CA THR A 174 -4.52 -10.38 -15.92
C THR A 174 -5.52 -11.01 -14.97
N GLN A 175 -6.64 -11.48 -15.51
CA GLN A 175 -7.53 -12.39 -14.81
C GLN A 175 -6.74 -13.69 -14.65
N TYR A 176 -6.10 -13.84 -13.49
CA TYR A 176 -5.50 -15.10 -13.10
C TYR A 176 -6.62 -16.14 -13.02
N LEU A 177 -6.77 -16.92 -14.10
CA LEU A 177 -7.67 -18.05 -14.10
C LEU A 177 -7.11 -19.05 -13.08
N ASN A 178 -7.77 -19.17 -11.93
CA ASN A 178 -7.33 -20.08 -10.88
C ASN A 178 -7.65 -21.52 -11.32
N ILE A 179 -6.69 -22.20 -11.95
CA ILE A 179 -6.82 -23.58 -12.45
C ILE A 179 -6.66 -24.61 -11.31
N MET A 180 -6.25 -24.20 -10.10
CA MET A 180 -6.03 -25.12 -8.97
C MET A 180 -7.24 -25.99 -8.61
N PRO A 181 -8.50 -25.50 -8.61
CA PRO A 181 -9.67 -26.33 -8.31
C PRO A 181 -9.82 -27.51 -9.29
N ILE A 182 -9.49 -27.30 -10.57
CA ILE A 182 -9.56 -28.34 -11.60
C ILE A 182 -8.50 -29.41 -11.35
N PHE A 183 -7.27 -29.02 -11.00
CA PHE A 183 -6.21 -29.97 -10.64
C PHE A 183 -6.57 -30.83 -9.43
N PHE A 184 -7.18 -30.24 -8.40
CA PHE A 184 -7.64 -30.98 -7.23
C PHE A 184 -8.75 -31.98 -7.57
N ALA A 185 -9.71 -31.60 -8.41
CA ALA A 185 -10.79 -32.50 -8.84
C ALA A 185 -10.24 -33.75 -9.57
N VAL A 186 -9.25 -33.57 -10.46
CA VAL A 186 -8.62 -34.68 -11.18
C VAL A 186 -7.81 -35.59 -10.23
N MET A 187 -7.10 -35.03 -9.24
CA MET A 187 -6.42 -35.85 -8.22
C MET A 187 -7.39 -36.71 -7.41
N VAL A 188 -8.52 -36.13 -6.98
CA VAL A 188 -9.55 -36.86 -6.22
C VAL A 188 -10.12 -37.99 -7.07
N PHE A 189 -10.40 -37.73 -8.35
CA PHE A 189 -10.87 -38.76 -9.28
C PHE A 189 -9.91 -39.97 -9.36
N PHE A 190 -8.61 -39.74 -9.57
CA PHE A 190 -7.63 -40.83 -9.60
C PHE A 190 -7.42 -41.52 -8.24
N THR A 191 -7.60 -40.78 -7.15
CA THR A 191 -7.58 -41.35 -5.79
C THR A 191 -8.76 -42.31 -5.58
N VAL A 192 -9.97 -41.94 -6.03
CA VAL A 192 -11.14 -42.82 -6.00
C VAL A 192 -10.92 -44.06 -6.86
N LEU A 193 -10.40 -43.92 -8.09
CA LEU A 193 -10.06 -45.07 -8.94
C LEU A 193 -9.07 -46.03 -8.27
N ARG A 194 -8.08 -45.48 -7.55
CA ARG A 194 -7.13 -46.28 -6.76
C ARG A 194 -7.84 -47.07 -5.66
N PHE A 195 -8.76 -46.45 -4.92
CA PHE A 195 -9.53 -47.14 -3.88
C PHE A 195 -10.47 -48.21 -4.44
N VAL A 196 -11.12 -47.94 -5.57
CA VAL A 196 -11.93 -48.93 -6.28
C VAL A 196 -11.08 -50.12 -6.72
N GLY A 197 -9.90 -49.87 -7.32
CA GLY A 197 -8.96 -50.93 -7.71
C GLY A 197 -8.49 -51.80 -6.54
N MET A 198 -8.32 -51.20 -5.35
CA MET A 198 -8.03 -51.93 -4.11
C MET A 198 -9.22 -52.80 -3.69
N GLY A 199 -10.44 -52.23 -3.69
CA GLY A 199 -11.67 -52.92 -3.31
C GLY A 199 -12.04 -54.08 -4.24
N THR A 200 -11.80 -53.95 -5.54
CA THR A 200 -12.08 -54.99 -6.55
C THR A 200 -10.91 -55.96 -6.77
N ARG A 201 -9.83 -55.86 -5.98
CA ARG A 201 -8.55 -56.60 -6.17
C ARG A 201 -7.95 -56.47 -7.58
N ASN A 202 -8.26 -55.40 -8.30
CA ASN A 202 -7.75 -55.11 -9.63
C ASN A 202 -6.42 -54.36 -9.51
N LYS A 203 -5.32 -55.12 -9.54
CA LYS A 203 -3.95 -54.59 -9.44
C LYS A 203 -3.64 -53.52 -10.51
N PRO A 204 -3.97 -53.70 -11.80
CA PRO A 204 -3.79 -52.66 -12.82
C PRO A 204 -4.44 -51.32 -12.46
N LEU A 205 -5.70 -51.33 -12.02
CA LEU A 205 -6.45 -50.11 -11.70
C LEU A 205 -5.87 -49.38 -10.48
N TYR A 206 -5.44 -50.13 -9.46
CA TYR A 206 -4.76 -49.60 -8.29
C TYR A 206 -3.43 -48.90 -8.65
N ILE A 207 -2.61 -49.56 -9.48
CA ILE A 207 -1.30 -49.05 -9.89
C ILE A 207 -1.48 -47.80 -10.76
N PHE A 208 -2.40 -47.83 -11.72
CA PHE A 208 -2.64 -46.70 -12.62
C PHE A 208 -3.11 -45.45 -11.87
N GLY A 209 -4.08 -45.59 -10.95
CA GLY A 209 -4.54 -44.49 -10.12
C GLY A 209 -3.43 -43.89 -9.24
N GLY A 210 -2.56 -44.74 -8.66
CA GLY A 210 -1.41 -44.29 -7.88
C GLY A 210 -0.37 -43.51 -8.68
N VAL A 211 -0.01 -44.01 -9.87
CA VAL A 211 0.97 -43.37 -10.76
C VAL A 211 0.43 -42.03 -11.29
N ALA A 212 -0.86 -41.96 -11.65
CA ALA A 212 -1.49 -40.73 -12.13
C ALA A 212 -1.49 -39.62 -11.06
N VAL A 213 -1.79 -39.94 -9.80
CA VAL A 213 -1.74 -38.96 -8.69
C VAL A 213 -0.32 -38.46 -8.45
N ALA A 214 0.68 -39.36 -8.44
CA ALA A 214 2.09 -38.98 -8.29
C ALA A 214 2.57 -38.08 -9.42
N GLY A 215 2.20 -38.39 -10.67
CA GLY A 215 2.51 -37.55 -11.84
C GLY A 215 1.89 -36.16 -11.76
N LEU A 216 0.63 -36.06 -11.34
CA LEU A 216 -0.05 -34.78 -11.16
C LEU A 216 0.56 -33.94 -10.02
N MET A 217 1.04 -34.57 -8.94
CA MET A 217 1.76 -33.87 -7.86
C MET A 217 3.10 -33.31 -8.35
N ALA A 218 3.87 -34.10 -9.11
CA ALA A 218 5.13 -33.65 -9.69
C ALA A 218 4.91 -32.50 -10.68
N ALA A 219 3.91 -32.59 -11.54
CA ALA A 219 3.54 -31.53 -12.48
C ALA A 219 3.11 -30.24 -11.76
N LYS A 220 2.33 -30.34 -10.68
CA LYS A 220 1.94 -29.20 -9.83
C LYS A 220 3.16 -28.54 -9.20
N GLN A 221 4.11 -29.32 -8.68
CA GLN A 221 5.31 -28.80 -8.05
C GLN A 221 6.22 -28.08 -9.05
N LEU A 222 6.41 -28.66 -10.24
CA LEU A 222 7.16 -28.02 -11.35
C LEU A 222 6.49 -26.73 -11.86
N GLY A 223 5.16 -26.72 -11.97
CA GLY A 223 4.39 -25.53 -12.35
C GLY A 223 4.46 -24.41 -11.32
N SER A 224 4.44 -24.76 -10.03
CA SER A 224 4.61 -23.81 -8.93
C SER A 224 5.99 -23.14 -8.91
N ILE A 225 7.05 -23.87 -9.28
CA ILE A 225 8.43 -23.35 -9.33
C ILE A 225 8.58 -22.32 -10.47
N LYS A 226 7.99 -22.57 -11.64
CA LYS A 226 7.96 -21.58 -12.74
C LYS A 226 7.11 -20.35 -12.41
N GLY A 227 6.03 -20.50 -11.64
CA GLY A 227 5.22 -19.38 -11.15
C GLY A 227 5.94 -18.48 -10.14
N ALA A 228 6.90 -19.01 -9.39
CA ALA A 228 7.68 -18.26 -8.40
C ALA A 228 8.78 -17.38 -9.02
N GLN A 229 9.29 -17.72 -10.21
CA GLN A 229 10.38 -16.98 -10.87
C GLN A 229 9.96 -15.64 -11.49
N LYS A 230 8.65 -15.31 -11.55
CA LYS A 230 8.16 -14.03 -12.09
C LYS A 230 7.90 -12.95 -11.04
N ARG A 231 8.55 -13.06 -9.87
CA ARG A 231 8.63 -12.00 -8.85
C ARG A 231 10.07 -11.49 -8.71
N LEU A 232 10.63 -11.00 -9.82
CA LEU A 232 11.79 -10.09 -9.74
C LEU A 232 11.24 -8.67 -9.82
N GLY A 233 11.03 -8.10 -8.64
CA GLY A 233 10.36 -6.84 -8.39
C GLY A 233 9.96 -6.69 -6.92
N GLN A 234 10.84 -7.14 -6.03
CA GLN A 234 11.02 -6.58 -4.68
C GLN A 234 12.43 -6.03 -4.62
#